data_AF-A0A528TUM9-F1
#
_entry.id   AF-A0A528TUM9-F1
#
_cell.length_a   1.000
_cell.length_b   1.000
_cell.length_c   1.000
_cell.angle_alpha   90.00
_cell.angle_beta   90.00
_cell.angle_gamma   90.00
#
_symmetry.space_group_name_H-M   'P 1'
#
loop_
_entity.id
_entity.type
_entity.pdbx_description
1 polymer ?
#
loop_
_entity_poly.entity_id
_entity_poly.type
_entity_poly.pdbx_seq_one_letter_code
_entity_poly.pdbx_strand_id
1 'polypeptide(L)'
;ATVIAPTGTIGLVMDCDTTGIEPDFALVKFKKLAGGGYFKIINRAVPEALRTLGYSESQIAEIEAYAVGHGNLNQAPGINPSSLKAKGFTDEKIAALNAALKSAFDIKFVFNQWTLGADWVKETLGFTDEQLSDFSFEMLPALGFSKKDIDAANIHVCGAMTLEGAPFLKAEHLPVFDCASPCGKIGKRSLSIQSHILMMAAAQPFISGAISKTINMPNEATVEDAKNAYMLSWKLALKANALYR
;
A
#
# COMPACT_ATOMS: atom_id res chain seq x y z
N ALA A 1 -36.70 2.85 -12.72
CA ALA A 1 -35.87 1.74 -12.23
C ALA A 1 -34.61 2.31 -11.57
N THR A 2 -34.24 1.83 -10.38
CA THR A 2 -32.98 2.11 -9.66
C THR A 2 -31.89 1.10 -10.03
N VAL A 3 -30.62 1.55 -10.11
CA VAL A 3 -29.42 0.74 -10.37
C VAL A 3 -28.24 1.28 -9.54
N ILE A 4 -27.22 0.45 -9.30
CA ILE A 4 -25.89 0.94 -8.85
C ILE A 4 -24.93 0.82 -10.03
N ALA A 5 -24.57 1.97 -10.62
CA ALA A 5 -23.64 2.03 -11.74
C ALA A 5 -22.19 2.20 -11.25
N PRO A 6 -21.17 1.93 -12.09
CA PRO A 6 -19.79 2.25 -11.76
C PRO A 6 -19.61 3.76 -11.59
N THR A 7 -18.94 4.16 -10.52
CA THR A 7 -18.69 5.58 -10.24
C THR A 7 -17.20 5.94 -10.29
N GLY A 8 -16.37 5.20 -11.04
CA GLY A 8 -14.91 5.42 -11.07
C GLY A 8 -14.49 6.89 -11.22
N THR A 9 -14.89 7.54 -12.32
CA THR A 9 -14.54 8.95 -12.56
C THR A 9 -15.23 9.90 -11.58
N ILE A 10 -16.53 9.71 -11.31
CA ILE A 10 -17.31 10.64 -10.48
C ILE A 10 -16.88 10.56 -9.01
N GLY A 11 -16.66 9.36 -8.48
CA GLY A 11 -16.18 9.13 -7.12
C GLY A 11 -14.82 9.78 -6.88
N LEU A 12 -13.92 9.75 -7.87
CA LEU A 12 -12.67 10.50 -7.81
C LEU A 12 -12.89 12.03 -7.74
N VAL A 13 -13.81 12.56 -8.55
CA VAL A 13 -14.14 14.00 -8.55
C VAL A 13 -14.81 14.43 -7.24
N MET A 14 -15.59 13.54 -6.63
CA MET A 14 -16.31 13.78 -5.37
C MET A 14 -15.49 13.43 -4.13
N ASP A 15 -14.22 13.04 -4.28
CA ASP A 15 -13.33 12.64 -3.19
C ASP A 15 -13.90 11.48 -2.33
N CYS A 16 -14.62 10.56 -2.97
CA CYS A 16 -15.12 9.35 -2.33
C CYS A 16 -13.98 8.33 -2.15
N ASP A 17 -13.90 7.71 -0.97
CA ASP A 17 -12.90 6.68 -0.70
C ASP A 17 -13.12 5.41 -1.53
N THR A 18 -14.38 5.07 -1.83
CA THR A 18 -14.75 3.89 -2.64
C THR A 18 -15.66 4.26 -3.82
N THR A 19 -15.80 3.33 -4.77
CA THR A 19 -16.59 3.51 -5.99
C THR A 19 -17.86 2.66 -5.95
N GLY A 20 -19.00 3.30 -5.68
CA GLY A 20 -20.31 2.65 -5.66
C GLY A 20 -20.46 1.81 -4.39
N ILE A 21 -20.58 0.48 -4.55
CA ILE A 21 -20.62 -0.47 -3.44
C ILE A 21 -19.34 -1.32 -3.37
N GLU A 22 -18.28 -0.91 -4.05
CA GLU A 22 -16.98 -1.57 -3.94
C GLU A 22 -16.41 -1.39 -2.52
N PRO A 23 -15.79 -2.42 -1.93
CA PRO A 23 -14.93 -2.21 -0.77
C PRO A 23 -13.70 -1.42 -1.21
N ASP A 24 -12.96 -0.85 -0.26
CA ASP A 24 -11.74 -0.15 -0.62
C ASP A 24 -10.74 -1.11 -1.27
N PHE A 25 -10.04 -0.62 -2.28
CA PHE A 25 -9.02 -1.36 -3.01
C PHE A 25 -7.71 -1.44 -2.24
N ALA A 26 -7.35 -0.38 -1.51
CA ALA A 26 -6.10 -0.32 -0.75
C ALA A 26 -6.22 0.60 0.46
N LEU A 27 -5.56 0.22 1.56
CA LEU A 27 -5.47 1.03 2.78
C LEU A 27 -4.65 2.31 2.60
N VAL A 28 -3.65 2.28 1.73
CA VAL A 28 -2.80 3.44 1.40
C VAL A 28 -2.82 3.65 -0.11
N LYS A 29 -3.14 4.88 -0.53
CA LYS A 29 -3.27 5.29 -1.93
C LYS A 29 -2.20 6.33 -2.26
N PHE A 30 -1.78 6.36 -3.52
CA PHE A 30 -0.81 7.32 -4.03
C PHE A 30 -1.49 8.38 -4.88
N LYS A 31 -1.29 9.65 -4.51
CA LYS A 31 -1.76 10.79 -5.28
C LYS A 31 -0.58 11.44 -6.00
N LYS A 32 -0.65 11.51 -7.32
CA LYS A 32 0.34 12.23 -8.13
C LYS A 32 0.13 13.74 -7.97
N LEU A 33 1.21 14.47 -7.70
CA LEU A 33 1.17 15.93 -7.55
C LEU A 33 1.35 16.62 -8.91
N ALA A 34 0.74 17.80 -9.09
CA ALA A 34 0.83 18.57 -10.33
C ALA A 34 2.26 18.98 -10.69
N GLY A 35 3.13 19.18 -9.69
CA GLY A 35 4.56 19.48 -9.87
C GLY A 35 5.47 18.24 -10.03
N GLY A 36 4.90 17.05 -10.17
CA GLY A 36 5.64 15.79 -10.14
C GLY A 36 5.79 15.21 -8.73
N GLY A 37 6.13 13.93 -8.65
CA GLY A 37 6.17 13.16 -7.41
C GLY A 37 4.81 12.63 -6.96
N TYR A 38 4.82 11.90 -5.84
CA TYR A 38 3.67 11.23 -5.28
C TYR A 38 3.55 11.51 -3.78
N PHE A 39 2.31 11.52 -3.30
CA PHE A 39 1.99 11.63 -1.89
C PHE A 39 1.16 10.41 -1.45
N LYS A 40 1.49 9.84 -0.29
CA LYS A 40 0.77 8.70 0.29
C LYS A 40 -0.36 9.19 1.18
N ILE A 41 -1.55 8.63 0.99
CA ILE A 41 -2.75 8.96 1.75
C ILE A 41 -3.31 7.66 2.33
N ILE A 42 -3.43 7.58 3.65
CA ILE A 42 -4.17 6.49 4.29
C ILE A 42 -5.67 6.70 4.10
N ASN A 43 -6.42 5.61 3.92
CA ASN A 43 -7.87 5.64 3.94
C ASN A 43 -8.36 6.31 5.24
N ARG A 44 -9.21 7.33 5.09
CA ARG A 44 -9.69 8.17 6.20
C ARG A 44 -10.58 7.42 7.18
N ALA A 45 -11.20 6.32 6.76
CA ALA A 45 -11.95 5.42 7.62
C ALA A 45 -11.05 4.64 8.59
N VAL A 46 -9.74 4.51 8.32
CA VAL A 46 -8.82 3.79 9.22
C VAL A 46 -8.75 4.44 10.60
N PRO A 47 -8.38 5.72 10.76
CA PRO A 47 -8.38 6.36 12.08
C PRO A 47 -9.75 6.36 12.75
N GLU A 48 -10.83 6.55 11.98
CA GLU A 48 -12.19 6.57 12.52
C GLU A 48 -12.61 5.20 13.08
N ALA A 49 -12.31 4.13 12.35
CA ALA A 49 -12.53 2.76 12.81
C ALA A 49 -11.66 2.43 14.03
N LEU A 50 -10.39 2.84 14.05
CA LEU A 50 -9.52 2.63 15.21
C LEU A 50 -10.01 3.38 16.45
N ARG A 51 -10.47 4.63 16.32
CA ARG A 51 -11.12 5.36 17.43
C ARG A 51 -12.35 4.61 17.95
N THR A 52 -13.18 4.10 17.04
CA THR A 52 -14.38 3.31 17.38
C THR A 52 -14.03 2.01 18.11
N LEU A 53 -12.91 1.39 17.74
CA LEU A 53 -12.37 0.18 18.37
C LEU A 53 -11.62 0.45 19.70
N GLY A 54 -11.54 1.71 20.13
CA GLY A 54 -11.01 2.10 21.44
C GLY A 54 -9.49 2.32 21.50
N TYR A 55 -8.81 2.51 20.36
CA TYR A 55 -7.39 2.87 20.35
C TYR A 55 -7.19 4.35 20.72
N SER A 56 -6.10 4.66 21.43
CA SER A 56 -5.72 6.04 21.72
C SER A 56 -5.14 6.75 20.51
N GLU A 57 -5.17 8.09 20.48
CA GLU A 57 -4.58 8.88 19.39
C GLU A 57 -3.09 8.57 19.16
N SER A 58 -2.34 8.26 20.23
CA SER A 58 -0.94 7.84 20.11
C SER A 58 -0.79 6.48 19.42
N GLN A 59 -1.67 5.52 19.72
CA GLN A 59 -1.67 4.22 19.05
C GLN A 59 -2.08 4.34 17.59
N ILE A 60 -3.09 5.17 17.32
CA ILE A 60 -3.55 5.46 15.95
C ILE A 60 -2.42 6.06 15.13
N ALA A 61 -1.73 7.08 15.64
CA ALA A 61 -0.60 7.70 14.96
C ALA A 61 0.51 6.69 14.61
N GLU A 62 0.83 5.77 15.52
CA GLU A 62 1.82 4.72 15.28
C GLU A 62 1.36 3.67 14.25
N ILE A 63 0.07 3.32 14.26
CA ILE A 63 -0.54 2.42 13.26
C ILE A 63 -0.56 3.08 11.88
N GLU A 64 -0.90 4.37 11.80
CA GLU A 64 -0.86 5.16 10.57
C GLU A 64 0.56 5.29 10.03
N ALA A 65 1.52 5.63 10.89
CA ALA A 65 2.93 5.76 10.53
C ALA A 65 3.50 4.42 10.04
N TYR A 66 3.05 3.29 10.60
CA TYR A 66 3.41 1.97 10.09
C TYR A 66 2.88 1.73 8.66
N ALA A 67 1.63 2.08 8.40
CA ALA A 67 1.01 1.87 7.09
C ALA A 67 1.60 2.80 6.02
N VAL A 68 1.70 4.10 6.34
CA VAL A 68 2.09 5.18 5.42
C VAL A 68 3.62 5.32 5.33
N GLY A 69 4.34 4.99 6.39
CA GLY A 69 5.79 5.20 6.50
C GLY A 69 6.16 6.60 6.98
N HIS A 70 7.33 6.72 7.61
CA HIS A 70 7.84 7.95 8.21
C HIS A 70 8.44 8.92 7.19
N GLY A 71 8.68 8.48 5.95
CA GLY A 71 9.22 9.29 4.87
C GLY A 71 10.67 9.74 5.06
N ASN A 72 11.38 9.18 6.03
CA ASN A 72 12.79 9.48 6.32
C ASN A 72 13.47 8.28 7.03
N LEU A 73 14.80 8.25 7.00
CA LEU A 73 15.63 7.16 7.55
C LEU A 73 15.87 7.28 9.07
N ASN A 74 15.36 8.32 9.73
CA ASN A 74 15.62 8.50 11.15
C ASN A 74 14.92 7.37 11.93
N GLN A 75 15.66 6.71 12.82
CA GLN A 75 15.17 5.54 13.56
C GLN A 75 14.80 4.32 12.70
N ALA A 76 15.10 4.33 11.39
CA ALA A 76 14.86 3.17 10.54
C ALA A 76 15.75 1.98 10.99
N PRO A 77 15.20 0.76 11.08
CA PRO A 77 15.98 -0.42 11.44
C PRO A 77 17.03 -0.74 10.37
N GLY A 78 18.27 -1.02 10.79
CA GLY A 78 19.37 -1.43 9.92
C GLY A 78 20.00 -0.29 9.09
N ILE A 79 19.19 0.49 8.36
CA ILE A 79 19.64 1.60 7.50
C ILE A 79 19.14 2.91 8.08
N ASN A 80 20.01 3.63 8.80
CA ASN A 80 19.70 4.89 9.47
C ASN A 80 20.91 5.83 9.45
N PRO A 81 20.80 7.09 9.93
CA PRO A 81 21.92 8.02 9.89
C PRO A 81 23.21 7.48 10.51
N SER A 82 23.13 6.73 11.61
CA SER A 82 24.31 6.16 12.27
C SER A 82 24.99 5.08 11.41
N SER A 83 24.22 4.14 10.85
CA SER A 83 24.79 3.08 10.01
C SER A 83 25.28 3.58 8.65
N LEU A 84 24.65 4.64 8.11
CA LEU A 84 25.12 5.31 6.89
C LEU A 84 26.40 6.12 7.13
N LYS A 85 26.51 6.85 8.24
CA LYS A 85 27.75 7.55 8.62
C LYS A 85 28.94 6.60 8.77
N ALA A 86 28.72 5.42 9.33
CA ALA A 86 29.73 4.37 9.40
C ALA A 86 30.22 3.88 8.01
N LYS A 87 29.46 4.16 6.94
CA LYS A 87 29.82 3.89 5.54
C LYS A 87 30.25 5.15 4.77
N GLY A 88 30.55 6.25 5.47
CA GLY A 88 31.08 7.47 4.87
C GLY A 88 30.05 8.48 4.39
N PHE A 89 28.74 8.25 4.62
CA PHE A 89 27.72 9.24 4.27
C PHE A 89 27.83 10.47 5.17
N THR A 90 27.84 11.65 4.57
CA THR A 90 27.80 12.93 5.29
C THR A 90 26.37 13.30 5.68
N ASP A 91 26.21 14.23 6.63
CA ASP A 91 24.90 14.77 7.01
C ASP A 91 24.16 15.40 5.82
N GLU A 92 24.90 16.03 4.90
CA GLU A 92 24.36 16.58 3.66
C GLU A 92 23.73 15.49 2.77
N LYS A 93 24.43 14.35 2.57
CA LYS A 93 23.90 13.25 1.76
C LYS A 93 22.70 12.57 2.42
N ILE A 94 22.72 12.43 3.74
CA ILE A 94 21.58 11.90 4.49
C ILE A 94 20.37 12.85 4.38
N ALA A 95 20.59 14.17 4.44
CA ALA A 95 19.53 15.15 4.23
C ALA A 95 18.95 15.08 2.81
N ALA A 96 19.80 14.93 1.79
CA ALA A 96 19.36 14.74 0.41
C ALA A 96 18.52 13.46 0.23
N LEU A 97 18.95 12.34 0.82
CA LEU A 97 18.16 11.10 0.83
C LEU A 97 16.81 11.31 1.51
N ASN A 98 16.78 11.89 2.70
CA ASN A 98 15.54 12.16 3.44
C ASN A 98 14.59 13.11 2.67
N ALA A 99 15.11 14.05 1.89
CA ALA A 99 14.30 14.89 1.02
C ALA A 99 13.65 14.08 -0.12
N ALA A 100 14.41 13.21 -0.78
CA ALA A 100 13.92 12.37 -1.87
C ALA A 100 12.92 11.29 -1.41
N LEU A 101 13.11 10.76 -0.20
CA LEU A 101 12.31 9.67 0.37
C LEU A 101 10.84 10.04 0.61
N LYS A 102 10.53 11.33 0.76
CA LYS A 102 9.14 11.80 0.94
C LYS A 102 8.21 11.39 -0.20
N SER A 103 8.76 11.23 -1.41
CA SER A 103 8.03 10.83 -2.62
C SER A 103 8.40 9.44 -3.14
N ALA A 104 9.24 8.69 -2.43
CA ALA A 104 9.75 7.40 -2.88
C ALA A 104 8.80 6.24 -2.51
N PHE A 105 8.65 5.30 -3.45
CA PHE A 105 7.92 4.04 -3.24
C PHE A 105 8.78 2.93 -2.64
N ASP A 106 10.08 2.98 -2.93
CA ASP A 106 11.07 2.06 -2.41
C ASP A 106 12.35 2.84 -2.11
N ILE A 107 12.96 2.56 -0.96
CA ILE A 107 14.21 3.23 -0.55
C ILE A 107 15.33 3.02 -1.58
N LYS A 108 15.36 1.88 -2.27
CA LYS A 108 16.39 1.59 -3.28
C LYS A 108 16.41 2.64 -4.39
N PHE A 109 15.27 3.23 -4.71
CA PHE A 109 15.16 4.21 -5.78
C PHE A 109 15.79 5.56 -5.44
N VAL A 110 16.03 5.87 -4.16
CA VAL A 110 16.72 7.14 -3.78
C VAL A 110 18.22 6.96 -3.60
N PHE A 111 18.70 5.72 -3.39
CA PHE A 111 20.13 5.42 -3.37
C PHE A 111 20.64 5.28 -4.80
N ASN A 112 20.86 6.43 -5.44
CA ASN A 112 21.31 6.55 -6.82
C ASN A 112 22.28 7.73 -7.01
N GLN A 113 22.96 7.77 -8.16
CA GLN A 113 23.94 8.82 -8.47
C GLN A 113 23.32 10.22 -8.63
N TRP A 114 22.05 10.34 -9.02
CA TRP A 114 21.38 11.63 -9.19
C TRP A 114 21.06 12.29 -7.84
N THR A 115 20.74 11.49 -6.83
CA THR A 115 20.39 11.95 -5.48
C THR A 115 21.65 12.22 -4.65
N LEU A 116 22.66 11.35 -4.78
CA LEU A 116 23.89 11.42 -3.99
C LEU A 116 25.01 12.22 -4.68
N GLY A 117 24.89 12.49 -5.98
CA GLY A 117 25.91 13.10 -6.82
C GLY A 117 26.88 12.06 -7.37
N ALA A 118 27.05 12.02 -8.70
CA ALA A 118 27.87 11.01 -9.37
C ALA A 118 29.32 11.02 -8.89
N ASP A 119 29.94 12.19 -8.79
CA ASP A 119 31.34 12.32 -8.34
C ASP A 119 31.52 11.76 -6.94
N TRP A 120 30.64 12.11 -6.00
CA TRP A 120 30.71 11.62 -4.62
C TRP A 120 30.56 10.10 -4.55
N VAL A 121 29.62 9.54 -5.30
CA VAL A 121 29.40 8.08 -5.34
C VAL A 121 30.63 7.36 -5.90
N LYS A 122 31.29 7.90 -6.92
CA LYS A 122 32.53 7.32 -7.47
C LYS A 122 33.72 7.46 -6.53
N GLU A 123 33.96 8.67 -6.02
CA GLU A 123 35.14 8.99 -5.22
C GLU A 123 35.08 8.41 -3.81
N THR A 124 33.90 8.42 -3.18
CA THR A 124 33.73 8.00 -1.78
C THR A 124 33.25 6.56 -1.64
N LEU A 125 32.28 6.14 -2.46
CA LEU A 125 31.75 4.77 -2.41
C LEU A 125 32.45 3.79 -3.35
N GLY A 126 33.26 4.30 -4.30
CA GLY A 126 34.08 3.47 -5.19
C GLY A 126 33.29 2.77 -6.30
N PHE A 127 32.08 3.22 -6.64
CA PHE A 127 31.31 2.61 -7.73
C PHE A 127 31.79 3.07 -9.11
N THR A 128 31.82 2.16 -10.07
CA THR A 128 32.28 2.45 -11.45
C THR A 128 31.16 3.00 -12.33
N ASP A 129 31.52 3.63 -13.45
CA ASP A 129 30.56 4.11 -14.45
C ASP A 129 29.68 2.99 -15.02
N GLU A 130 30.24 1.80 -15.18
CA GLU A 130 29.51 0.62 -15.65
C GLU A 130 28.45 0.20 -14.64
N GLN A 131 28.78 0.19 -13.34
CA GLN A 131 27.83 -0.12 -12.27
C GLN A 131 26.71 0.92 -12.20
N LEU A 132 27.05 2.20 -12.31
CA LEU A 132 26.07 3.29 -12.24
C LEU A 132 25.17 3.40 -13.48
N SER A 133 25.58 2.81 -14.60
CA SER A 133 24.81 2.75 -15.84
C SER A 133 23.95 1.48 -15.97
N ASP A 134 24.17 0.48 -15.11
CA ASP A 134 23.41 -0.76 -15.08
C ASP A 134 22.08 -0.56 -14.33
N PHE A 135 20.97 -0.69 -15.05
CA PHE A 135 19.61 -0.58 -14.48
C PHE A 135 19.29 -1.64 -13.41
N SER A 136 20.06 -2.72 -13.34
CA SER A 136 19.91 -3.78 -12.34
C SER A 136 20.78 -3.59 -11.10
N PHE A 137 21.70 -2.62 -11.12
CA PHE A 137 22.59 -2.36 -9.99
C PHE A 137 21.86 -1.68 -8.84
N GLU A 138 21.95 -2.26 -7.64
CA GLU A 138 21.41 -1.70 -6.41
C GLU A 138 22.54 -1.30 -5.46
N MET A 139 22.59 -0.03 -5.07
CA MET A 139 23.64 0.49 -4.19
C MET A 139 23.58 -0.11 -2.78
N LEU A 140 22.38 -0.33 -2.23
CA LEU A 140 22.23 -0.81 -0.84
C LEU A 140 22.86 -2.21 -0.62
N PRO A 141 22.60 -3.23 -1.47
CA PRO A 141 23.33 -4.50 -1.42
C PRO A 141 24.84 -4.33 -1.64
N ALA A 142 25.26 -3.48 -2.60
CA ALA A 142 26.68 -3.25 -2.88
C ALA A 142 27.42 -2.61 -1.70
N LEU A 143 26.72 -1.79 -0.90
CA LEU A 143 27.21 -1.24 0.37
C LEU A 143 27.23 -2.28 1.50
N GLY A 144 26.77 -3.51 1.27
CA GLY A 144 26.78 -4.61 2.24
C GLY A 144 25.58 -4.62 3.19
N PHE A 145 24.49 -3.91 2.88
CA PHE A 145 23.26 -4.03 3.66
C PHE A 145 22.55 -5.35 3.33
N SER A 146 22.09 -6.05 4.36
CA SER A 146 21.36 -7.30 4.16
C SER A 146 19.98 -7.04 3.58
N LYS A 147 19.42 -8.01 2.83
CA LYS A 147 18.04 -7.92 2.34
C LYS A 147 17.02 -7.65 3.46
N LYS A 148 17.25 -8.25 4.63
CA LYS A 148 16.41 -8.06 5.82
C LYS A 148 16.43 -6.61 6.31
N ASP A 149 17.61 -5.99 6.37
CA ASP A 149 17.74 -4.59 6.78
C ASP A 149 17.13 -3.63 5.76
N ILE A 150 17.31 -3.92 4.46
CA ILE A 150 16.69 -3.16 3.38
C ILE A 150 15.17 -3.23 3.46
N ASP A 151 14.58 -4.43 3.59
CA ASP A 151 13.13 -4.58 3.70
C ASP A 151 12.59 -3.91 4.98
N ALA A 152 13.29 -4.01 6.12
CA ALA A 152 12.87 -3.36 7.37
C ALA A 152 12.95 -1.83 7.31
N ALA A 153 14.03 -1.28 6.77
CA ALA A 153 14.15 0.15 6.53
C ALA A 153 13.10 0.63 5.53
N ASN A 154 12.82 -0.16 4.48
CA ASN A 154 11.82 0.17 3.49
C ASN A 154 10.42 0.25 4.11
N ILE A 155 10.05 -0.71 4.96
CA ILE A 155 8.77 -0.66 5.68
C ILE A 155 8.69 0.59 6.58
N HIS A 156 9.77 0.92 7.30
CA HIS A 156 9.78 2.10 8.16
C HIS A 156 9.60 3.40 7.37
N VAL A 157 10.34 3.55 6.27
CA VAL A 157 10.41 4.79 5.49
C VAL A 157 9.21 4.91 4.53
N CYS A 158 9.01 3.88 3.71
CA CYS A 158 8.02 3.87 2.65
C CYS A 158 6.67 3.37 3.14
N GLY A 159 6.57 2.69 4.28
CA GLY A 159 5.33 2.18 4.86
C GLY A 159 5.06 0.74 4.46
N ALA A 160 4.37 -0.01 5.33
CA ALA A 160 3.97 -1.38 5.05
C ALA A 160 2.84 -1.48 4.01
N MET A 161 2.09 -0.38 3.79
CA MET A 161 0.85 -0.29 3.01
C MET A 161 -0.30 -1.17 3.52
N THR A 162 -0.10 -1.87 4.64
CA THR A 162 -1.09 -2.70 5.33
C THR A 162 -1.07 -2.39 6.82
N LEU A 163 -2.12 -2.81 7.53
CA LEU A 163 -2.16 -2.80 8.99
C LEU A 163 -1.75 -4.14 9.61
N GLU A 164 -1.52 -5.18 8.79
CA GLU A 164 -1.02 -6.47 9.27
C GLU A 164 0.38 -6.31 9.88
N GLY A 165 0.50 -6.58 11.18
CA GLY A 165 1.75 -6.41 11.92
C GLY A 165 2.00 -4.97 12.40
N ALA A 166 1.03 -4.07 12.25
CA ALA A 166 1.11 -2.73 12.82
C ALA A 166 1.25 -2.80 14.35
N PRO A 167 2.03 -1.89 14.96
CA PRO A 167 2.17 -1.83 16.41
C PRO A 167 0.81 -1.57 17.06
N PHE A 168 0.59 -2.12 18.26
CA PHE A 168 -0.65 -1.98 19.06
C PHE A 168 -1.90 -2.64 18.48
N LEU A 169 -2.02 -2.80 17.16
CA LEU A 169 -3.22 -3.34 16.54
C LEU A 169 -3.44 -4.81 16.93
N LYS A 170 -4.57 -5.08 17.55
CA LYS A 170 -5.00 -6.43 17.91
C LYS A 170 -5.41 -7.22 16.67
N ALA A 171 -5.00 -8.49 16.63
CA ALA A 171 -5.32 -9.40 15.52
C ALA A 171 -6.83 -9.56 15.28
N GLU A 172 -7.64 -9.53 16.34
CA GLU A 172 -9.11 -9.62 16.26
C GLU A 172 -9.77 -8.43 15.55
N HIS A 173 -9.08 -7.28 15.47
CA HIS A 173 -9.57 -6.08 14.79
C HIS A 173 -9.15 -6.00 13.31
N LEU A 174 -8.18 -6.82 12.87
CA LEU A 174 -7.73 -6.84 11.47
C LEU A 174 -8.88 -7.00 10.44
N PRO A 175 -9.91 -7.85 10.66
CA PRO A 175 -10.98 -8.02 9.68
C PRO A 175 -11.74 -6.74 9.32
N VAL A 176 -11.73 -5.71 10.17
CA VAL A 176 -12.36 -4.41 9.91
C VAL A 176 -11.70 -3.67 8.75
N PHE A 177 -10.42 -3.96 8.49
CA PHE A 177 -9.57 -3.26 7.53
C PHE A 177 -9.28 -4.09 6.28
N ASP A 178 -9.97 -5.21 6.08
CA ASP A 178 -9.77 -6.06 4.91
C ASP A 178 -10.28 -5.33 3.65
N CYS A 179 -9.38 -5.14 2.68
CA CYS A 179 -9.68 -4.54 1.39
C CYS A 179 -10.11 -5.59 0.34
N ALA A 180 -10.46 -5.12 -0.85
CA ALA A 180 -10.79 -5.96 -2.01
C ALA A 180 -9.68 -6.94 -2.40
N SER A 181 -8.42 -6.56 -2.15
CA SER A 181 -7.21 -7.32 -2.45
C SER A 181 -6.19 -7.14 -1.31
N PRO A 182 -5.20 -8.04 -1.17
CA PRO A 182 -4.13 -7.87 -0.21
C PRO A 182 -3.40 -6.54 -0.40
N CYS A 183 -3.19 -5.83 0.71
CA CYS A 183 -2.57 -4.51 0.70
C CYS A 183 -1.06 -4.60 0.95
N GLY A 184 -0.27 -3.89 0.14
CA GLY A 184 1.18 -3.85 0.29
C GLY A 184 1.89 -5.15 -0.07
N LYS A 185 3.21 -5.15 0.17
CA LYS A 185 4.09 -6.29 -0.16
C LYS A 185 3.94 -7.46 0.80
N ILE A 186 3.58 -7.18 2.06
CA ILE A 186 3.54 -8.17 3.13
C ILE A 186 2.12 -8.56 3.54
N GLY A 187 1.10 -7.80 3.10
CA GLY A 187 -0.28 -8.10 3.41
C GLY A 187 -0.75 -9.38 2.72
N LYS A 188 -1.60 -10.11 3.42
CA LYS A 188 -2.16 -11.40 3.00
C LYS A 188 -3.67 -11.42 3.09
N ARG A 189 -4.25 -10.50 3.86
CA ARG A 189 -5.69 -10.47 4.10
C ARG A 189 -6.41 -9.68 3.01
N SER A 190 -7.56 -10.20 2.62
CA SER A 190 -8.50 -9.54 1.74
C SER A 190 -9.89 -10.08 2.01
N LEU A 191 -10.90 -9.36 1.53
CA LEU A 191 -12.26 -9.84 1.55
C LEU A 191 -12.39 -11.11 0.69
N SER A 192 -13.18 -12.07 1.18
CA SER A 192 -13.43 -13.30 0.44
C SER A 192 -14.38 -13.05 -0.73
N ILE A 193 -14.32 -13.92 -1.75
CA ILE A 193 -15.28 -13.95 -2.87
C ILE A 193 -16.72 -13.93 -2.34
N GLN A 194 -16.99 -14.71 -1.28
CA GLN A 194 -18.30 -14.77 -0.64
C GLN A 194 -18.69 -13.44 0.01
N SER A 195 -17.77 -12.74 0.66
CA SER A 195 -18.02 -11.42 1.25
C SER A 195 -18.49 -10.40 0.19
N HIS A 196 -17.85 -10.40 -0.98
CA HIS A 196 -18.27 -9.53 -2.10
C HIS A 196 -19.71 -9.84 -2.54
N ILE A 197 -20.07 -11.13 -2.65
CA ILE A 197 -21.40 -11.57 -3.08
C ILE A 197 -22.46 -11.23 -2.03
N LEU A 198 -22.19 -11.51 -0.75
CA LEU A 198 -23.12 -11.24 0.35
C LEU A 198 -23.41 -9.74 0.50
N MET A 199 -22.41 -8.89 0.31
CA MET A 199 -22.60 -7.44 0.30
C MET A 199 -23.54 -6.98 -0.82
N MET A 200 -23.39 -7.52 -2.04
CA MET A 200 -24.34 -7.26 -3.12
C MET A 200 -25.73 -7.78 -2.80
N ALA A 201 -25.82 -8.99 -2.23
CA ALA A 201 -27.08 -9.64 -1.91
C ALA A 201 -27.88 -8.86 -0.85
N ALA A 202 -27.19 -8.24 0.10
CA ALA A 202 -27.82 -7.36 1.09
C ALA A 202 -28.47 -6.12 0.45
N ALA A 203 -27.87 -5.56 -0.61
CA ALA A 203 -28.37 -4.36 -1.29
C ALA A 203 -29.40 -4.66 -2.39
N GLN A 204 -29.30 -5.82 -3.06
CA GLN A 204 -30.08 -6.17 -4.24
C GLN A 204 -31.62 -6.06 -4.07
N PRO A 205 -32.24 -6.40 -2.92
CA PRO A 205 -33.69 -6.28 -2.72
C PRO A 205 -34.22 -4.85 -2.85
N PHE A 206 -33.39 -3.84 -2.59
CA PHE A 206 -33.76 -2.43 -2.63
C PHE A 206 -33.52 -1.79 -4.00
N ILE A 207 -33.03 -2.57 -4.98
CA ILE A 207 -32.58 -2.08 -6.29
C ILE A 207 -33.35 -2.82 -7.38
N SER A 208 -34.16 -2.10 -8.14
CA SER A 208 -35.02 -2.70 -9.17
C SER A 208 -34.23 -3.22 -10.38
N GLY A 209 -33.09 -2.62 -10.71
CA GLY A 209 -32.13 -3.09 -11.71
C GLY A 209 -30.90 -3.75 -11.08
N ALA A 210 -29.80 -3.82 -11.83
CA ALA A 210 -28.58 -4.52 -11.42
C ALA A 210 -27.59 -3.63 -10.62
N ILE A 211 -26.65 -4.30 -9.97
CA ILE A 211 -25.49 -3.70 -9.30
C ILE A 211 -24.27 -3.97 -10.19
N SER A 212 -23.59 -2.92 -10.62
CA SER A 212 -22.34 -3.02 -11.36
C SER A 212 -21.17 -2.95 -10.39
N LYS A 213 -20.88 -4.11 -9.79
CA LYS A 213 -19.77 -4.33 -8.86
C LYS A 213 -18.99 -5.57 -9.29
N THR A 214 -17.67 -5.48 -9.21
CA THR A 214 -16.74 -6.57 -9.49
C THR A 214 -16.47 -7.41 -8.24
N ILE A 215 -16.46 -8.72 -8.40
CA ILE A 215 -15.94 -9.67 -7.41
C ILE A 215 -14.49 -9.97 -7.78
N ASN A 216 -13.56 -9.47 -6.97
CA ASN A 216 -12.14 -9.72 -7.15
C ASN A 216 -11.81 -11.12 -6.64
N MET A 217 -11.29 -11.96 -7.53
CA MET A 217 -10.83 -13.30 -7.21
C MET A 217 -9.31 -13.28 -7.03
N PRO A 218 -8.78 -14.02 -6.05
CA PRO A 218 -7.34 -14.14 -5.91
C PRO A 218 -6.74 -14.87 -7.13
N ASN A 219 -5.45 -14.64 -7.41
CA ASN A 219 -4.74 -15.21 -8.55
C ASN A 219 -4.79 -16.75 -8.56
N GLU A 220 -4.79 -17.36 -7.39
CA GLU A 220 -4.87 -18.80 -7.15
C GLU A 220 -6.29 -19.38 -7.25
N ALA A 221 -7.32 -18.57 -7.47
CA ALA A 221 -8.70 -19.04 -7.57
C ALA A 221 -8.83 -20.14 -8.64
N THR A 222 -9.76 -21.06 -8.48
CA THR A 222 -9.98 -22.17 -9.42
C THR A 222 -11.20 -21.94 -10.29
N VAL A 223 -11.36 -22.77 -11.34
CA VAL A 223 -12.61 -22.79 -12.13
C VAL A 223 -13.81 -23.17 -11.24
N GLU A 224 -13.59 -24.04 -10.25
CA GLU A 224 -14.63 -24.43 -9.30
C GLU A 224 -15.02 -23.25 -8.40
N ASP A 225 -14.08 -22.39 -7.99
CA ASP A 225 -14.39 -21.17 -7.24
C ASP A 225 -15.25 -20.20 -8.05
N ALA A 226 -14.94 -20.02 -9.34
CA ALA A 226 -15.75 -19.19 -10.23
C ALA A 226 -17.17 -19.75 -10.39
N LYS A 227 -17.29 -21.07 -10.59
CA LYS A 227 -18.58 -21.76 -10.64
C LYS A 227 -19.37 -21.59 -9.33
N ASN A 228 -18.72 -21.76 -8.19
CA ASN A 228 -19.34 -21.57 -6.88
C ASN A 228 -19.80 -20.13 -6.66
N ALA A 229 -19.01 -19.14 -7.11
CA ALA A 229 -19.39 -17.73 -7.09
C ALA A 229 -20.65 -17.47 -7.92
N TYR A 230 -20.72 -17.99 -9.15
CA TYR A 230 -21.94 -17.88 -9.98
C TYR A 230 -23.15 -18.56 -9.33
N MET A 231 -22.98 -19.78 -8.81
CA MET A 231 -24.06 -20.53 -8.17
C MET A 231 -24.57 -19.82 -6.91
N LEU A 232 -23.69 -19.26 -6.10
CA LEU A 232 -24.07 -18.50 -4.91
C LEU A 232 -24.83 -17.22 -5.29
N SER A 233 -24.30 -16.45 -6.24
CA SER A 233 -24.97 -15.24 -6.75
C SER A 233 -26.37 -15.53 -7.28
N TRP A 234 -26.54 -16.63 -8.04
CA TRP A 234 -27.85 -17.07 -8.54
C TRP A 234 -28.80 -17.44 -7.40
N LYS A 235 -28.35 -18.23 -6.42
CA LYS A 235 -29.16 -18.60 -5.24
C LYS A 235 -29.63 -17.40 -4.44
N LEU A 236 -28.83 -16.34 -4.40
CA LEU A 236 -29.13 -15.08 -3.71
C LEU A 236 -29.88 -14.08 -4.59
N ALA A 237 -30.34 -14.49 -5.77
CA ALA A 237 -31.10 -13.67 -6.72
C ALA A 237 -30.39 -12.39 -7.16
N LEU A 238 -29.05 -12.41 -7.25
CA LEU A 238 -28.30 -11.31 -7.84
C LEU A 238 -28.58 -11.20 -9.33
N LYS A 239 -28.85 -9.97 -9.79
CA LYS A 239 -29.24 -9.70 -11.18
C LYS A 239 -28.04 -9.57 -12.13
N ALA A 240 -26.85 -9.34 -11.58
CA ALA A 240 -25.59 -9.31 -12.30
C ALA A 240 -24.47 -9.89 -11.43
N ASN A 241 -23.46 -10.47 -12.10
CA ASN A 241 -22.25 -10.99 -11.47
C ASN A 241 -21.09 -10.76 -12.44
N ALA A 242 -20.11 -9.96 -12.03
CA ALA A 242 -18.89 -9.72 -12.77
C ALA A 242 -17.70 -10.24 -11.93
N LEU A 243 -16.97 -11.21 -12.46
CA LEU A 243 -15.75 -11.73 -11.85
C LEU A 243 -14.54 -11.07 -12.49
N TYR A 244 -13.56 -10.68 -11.67
CA TYR A 244 -12.25 -10.25 -12.13
C TYR A 244 -11.19 -11.14 -11.47
N ARG A 245 -10.24 -11.59 -12.27
CA ARG A 245 -9.11 -12.42 -11.87
C ARG A 245 -7.88 -11.94 -12.61
#